data_AF-A0A849YA72-F1
#
_entry.id   AF-A0A849YA72-F1
#
_cell.length_a   1.000
_cell.length_b   1.000
_cell.length_c   1.000
_cell.angle_alpha   90.00
_cell.angle_beta   90.00
_cell.angle_gamma   90.00
#
_symmetry.space_group_name_H-M   'P 1'
#
loop_
_entity.id
_entity.type
_entity.pdbx_description
1 polymer ?
#
loop_
_entity_poly.entity_id
_entity_poly.type
_entity_poly.pdbx_seq_one_letter_code
_entity_poly.pdbx_strand_id
1 'polypeptide(L)'
;CWRFDAWPVVAVVFLTHLVFDWVKPRLKGHPLKWYAVDQIAHVVTLGVCAAWMVKSLPLASMPISAILPPSAQVILAAYLTILRPLTIGMGLFLKPWLDELAAANGGAHAGSEGPITGLTRSSEWIGNLERLFVLTAVLAQIEYLVAGLLVAKAIMRAPELFRSEQRRRADYIILGTFGSVGLAFLVGVLANFALGAYSGS
;
A
#
# COMPACT_ATOMS: atom_id res chain seq x y z
N CYS A 1 6.00 -35.66 -2.13
CA CYS A 1 6.04 -35.69 -0.66
C CYS A 1 6.18 -34.27 -0.12
N TRP A 2 5.27 -33.83 0.75
CA TRP A 2 5.40 -32.54 1.44
C TRP A 2 6.61 -32.60 2.37
N ARG A 3 7.64 -31.79 2.12
CA ARG A 3 8.80 -31.70 3.00
C ARG A 3 8.41 -30.87 4.23
N PHE A 4 8.38 -31.51 5.38
CA PHE A 4 8.07 -30.90 6.68
C PHE A 4 9.11 -29.84 7.13
N ASP A 5 10.24 -29.74 6.42
CA ASP A 5 11.34 -28.80 6.67
C ASP A 5 10.94 -27.31 6.58
N ALA A 6 9.82 -26.98 5.91
CA ALA A 6 9.36 -25.61 5.72
C ALA A 6 8.31 -25.14 6.76
N TRP A 7 7.76 -26.04 7.57
CA TRP A 7 6.82 -25.68 8.64
C TRP A 7 7.36 -24.68 9.68
N PRO A 8 8.66 -24.66 10.02
CA PRO A 8 9.21 -23.62 10.88
C PRO A 8 9.03 -22.21 10.31
N VAL A 9 9.09 -22.02 8.99
CA VAL A 9 8.81 -20.72 8.35
C VAL A 9 7.36 -20.32 8.54
N VAL A 10 6.44 -21.24 8.24
CA VAL A 10 5.00 -20.99 8.40
C VAL A 10 4.68 -20.68 9.86
N ALA A 11 5.28 -21.40 10.81
CA ALA A 11 5.12 -21.17 12.23
C ALA A 11 5.68 -19.80 12.66
N VAL A 12 6.88 -19.41 12.20
CA VAL A 12 7.47 -18.10 12.51
C VAL A 12 6.63 -16.96 11.94
N VAL A 13 6.21 -17.04 10.67
CA VAL A 13 5.33 -16.03 10.04
C VAL A 13 3.99 -15.95 10.79
N PHE A 14 3.37 -17.10 11.11
CA PHE A 14 2.11 -17.13 11.84
C PHE A 14 2.23 -16.58 13.27
N LEU A 15 3.28 -16.96 14.01
CA LEU A 15 3.50 -16.51 15.39
C LEU A 15 3.83 -15.02 15.44
N THR A 16 4.70 -14.53 14.57
CA THR A 16 4.97 -13.08 14.47
C THR A 16 3.70 -12.31 14.14
N HIS A 17 2.91 -12.75 13.16
CA HIS A 17 1.62 -12.12 12.82
C HIS A 17 0.66 -12.10 14.02
N LEU A 18 0.51 -13.22 14.74
CA LEU A 18 -0.31 -13.29 15.95
C LEU A 18 0.17 -12.34 17.05
N VAL A 19 1.48 -12.25 17.27
CA VAL A 19 2.08 -11.36 18.27
C VAL A 19 1.82 -9.90 17.88
N PHE A 20 2.01 -9.52 16.63
CA PHE A 20 1.77 -8.15 16.16
C PHE A 20 0.28 -7.77 16.24
N ASP A 21 -0.62 -8.66 15.82
CA ASP A 21 -2.06 -8.44 15.95
C ASP A 21 -2.52 -8.34 17.41
N TRP A 22 -1.86 -9.04 18.33
CA TRP A 22 -2.16 -8.98 19.75
C TRP A 22 -1.58 -7.72 20.42
N VAL A 23 -0.36 -7.31 20.07
CA VAL A 23 0.31 -6.17 20.71
C VAL A 23 -0.25 -4.83 20.18
N LYS A 24 -0.49 -4.72 18.87
CA LYS A 24 -0.89 -3.48 18.19
C LYS A 24 -2.11 -2.76 18.78
N PRO A 25 -3.23 -3.42 19.14
CA PRO A 25 -4.38 -2.75 19.73
C PRO A 25 -4.14 -2.23 21.16
N ARG A 26 -3.12 -2.75 21.86
CA ARG A 26 -2.79 -2.40 23.25
C ARG A 26 -1.85 -1.19 23.34
N LEU A 27 -1.23 -0.83 22.23
CA LEU A 27 -0.31 0.31 22.14
C LEU A 27 -1.11 1.61 21.96
N LYS A 28 -1.11 2.44 23.00
CA LYS A 28 -1.80 3.73 22.99
C LYS A 28 -0.95 4.81 22.31
N GLY A 29 -1.61 5.72 21.60
CA GLY A 29 -1.01 6.89 20.94
C GLY A 29 -0.30 6.57 19.62
N HIS A 30 -0.42 7.47 18.63
CA HIS A 30 0.26 7.43 17.32
C HIS A 30 -0.05 6.18 16.44
N PRO A 31 -1.28 6.04 15.92
CA PRO A 31 -1.67 4.86 15.14
C PRO A 31 -0.84 4.65 13.86
N LEU A 32 -0.41 5.73 13.20
CA LEU A 32 0.47 5.66 12.03
C LEU A 32 1.85 5.06 12.37
N LYS A 33 2.43 5.43 13.53
CA LYS A 33 3.72 4.90 13.99
C LYS A 33 3.64 3.39 14.18
N TRP A 34 2.62 2.91 14.89
CA TRP A 34 2.46 1.48 15.15
C TRP A 34 2.10 0.68 13.91
N TYR A 35 1.36 1.28 12.98
CA TYR A 35 1.16 0.70 11.65
C TYR A 35 2.47 0.57 10.87
N ALA A 36 3.34 1.59 10.88
CA ALA A 36 4.64 1.52 10.20
C ALA A 36 5.56 0.44 10.82
N VAL A 37 5.62 0.38 12.15
CA VAL A 37 6.38 -0.67 12.88
C VAL A 37 5.88 -2.07 12.49
N ASP A 38 4.58 -2.24 12.44
CA ASP A 38 3.92 -3.48 12.03
C ASP A 38 4.31 -3.89 10.59
N GLN A 39 4.23 -2.97 9.62
CA GLN A 39 4.64 -3.26 8.24
C GLN A 39 6.14 -3.58 8.10
N ILE A 40 7.01 -2.87 8.81
CA ILE A 40 8.45 -3.15 8.84
C ILE A 40 8.70 -4.56 9.39
N ALA A 41 8.06 -4.92 10.50
CA ALA A 41 8.23 -6.23 11.09
C ALA A 41 7.75 -7.36 10.17
N HIS A 42 6.65 -7.16 9.43
CA HIS A 42 6.19 -8.11 8.41
C HIS A 42 7.23 -8.29 7.30
N VAL A 43 7.74 -7.19 6.73
CA VAL A 43 8.77 -7.24 5.67
C VAL A 43 10.05 -7.93 6.17
N VAL A 44 10.51 -7.59 7.38
CA VAL A 44 11.70 -8.20 8.00
C VAL A 44 11.49 -9.70 8.21
N THR A 45 10.33 -10.10 8.73
CA THR A 45 10.01 -11.52 8.95
C THR A 45 10.01 -12.28 7.63
N LEU A 46 9.35 -11.75 6.59
CA LEU A 46 9.34 -12.36 5.27
C LEU A 46 10.76 -12.47 4.68
N GLY A 47 11.58 -11.42 4.82
CA GLY A 47 12.97 -11.41 4.35
C GLY A 47 13.85 -12.44 5.07
N VAL A 48 13.74 -12.55 6.39
CA VAL A 48 14.47 -13.55 7.19
C VAL A 48 14.03 -14.97 6.81
N CYS A 49 12.72 -15.21 6.67
CA CYS A 49 12.19 -16.49 6.23
C CYS A 49 12.68 -16.85 4.82
N ALA A 50 12.67 -15.91 3.89
CA ALA A 50 13.18 -16.11 2.53
C ALA A 50 14.68 -16.47 2.54
N ALA A 51 15.51 -15.72 3.28
CA ALA A 51 16.94 -15.98 3.40
C ALA A 51 17.24 -17.35 4.04
N TRP A 52 16.47 -17.72 5.08
CA TRP A 52 16.59 -19.02 5.73
C TRP A 52 16.21 -20.17 4.80
N MET A 53 15.16 -20.01 3.98
CA MET A 53 14.75 -21.01 2.99
C MET A 53 15.81 -21.20 1.92
N VAL A 54 16.40 -20.11 1.39
CA VAL A 54 17.48 -20.19 0.39
C VAL A 54 18.70 -20.97 0.91
N LYS A 55 19.04 -20.80 2.19
CA LYS A 55 20.19 -21.47 2.81
C LYS A 55 19.91 -22.94 3.19
N SER A 56 18.70 -23.23 3.66
CA SER A 56 18.35 -24.52 4.28
C SER A 56 17.78 -25.53 3.29
N LEU A 57 17.31 -25.09 2.13
CA LEU A 57 16.77 -25.93 1.08
C LEU A 57 17.64 -25.81 -0.18
N PRO A 58 18.11 -26.92 -0.77
CA PRO A 58 18.65 -26.87 -2.12
C PRO A 58 17.53 -26.35 -3.03
N LEU A 59 17.68 -25.14 -3.59
CA LEU A 59 16.68 -24.50 -4.46
C LEU A 59 16.19 -25.43 -5.58
N ALA A 60 17.06 -26.36 -6.02
CA ALA A 60 16.77 -27.40 -7.01
C ALA A 60 15.64 -28.38 -6.63
N SER A 61 15.17 -28.39 -5.38
CA SER A 61 14.20 -29.37 -4.87
C SER A 61 12.89 -28.76 -4.35
N MET A 62 12.71 -27.44 -4.46
CA MET A 62 11.47 -26.76 -4.08
C MET A 62 10.75 -26.22 -5.32
N PRO A 63 9.49 -26.60 -5.58
CA PRO A 63 8.77 -26.20 -6.78
C PRO A 63 8.24 -24.77 -6.73
N ILE A 64 8.71 -23.90 -5.83
CA ILE A 64 8.22 -22.51 -5.78
C ILE A 64 8.59 -21.75 -7.07
N SER A 65 9.79 -21.98 -7.61
CA SER A 65 10.16 -21.50 -8.96
C SER A 65 9.38 -22.21 -10.08
N ALA A 66 8.82 -23.39 -9.81
CA ALA A 66 7.92 -24.10 -10.72
C ALA A 66 6.45 -23.62 -10.61
N ILE A 67 6.07 -22.94 -9.51
CA ILE A 67 4.73 -22.36 -9.29
C ILE A 67 4.71 -20.89 -9.73
N LEU A 68 5.69 -20.08 -9.32
CA LEU A 68 5.82 -18.68 -9.70
C LEU A 68 7.30 -18.28 -9.88
N PRO A 69 7.71 -17.78 -11.06
CA PRO A 69 9.08 -17.31 -11.26
C PRO A 69 9.39 -16.10 -10.37
N PRO A 70 10.67 -15.83 -10.03
CA PRO A 70 11.07 -14.71 -9.16
C PRO A 70 10.51 -13.35 -9.62
N SER A 71 10.46 -13.11 -10.93
CA SER A 71 9.87 -11.89 -11.49
C SER A 71 8.39 -11.73 -11.15
N ALA A 72 7.60 -12.82 -11.24
CA ALA A 72 6.19 -12.81 -10.88
C ALA A 72 6.00 -12.60 -9.36
N GLN A 73 6.93 -13.07 -8.52
CA GLN A 73 6.88 -12.84 -7.07
C GLN A 73 7.06 -11.36 -6.73
N VAL A 74 8.02 -10.67 -7.37
CA VAL A 74 8.23 -9.22 -7.21
C VAL A 74 6.99 -8.45 -7.66
N ILE A 75 6.44 -8.78 -8.83
CA ILE A 75 5.23 -8.14 -9.37
C ILE A 75 4.05 -8.33 -8.40
N LEU A 76 3.82 -9.56 -7.94
CA LEU A 76 2.74 -9.86 -7.00
C LEU A 76 2.89 -9.08 -5.67
N ALA A 77 4.11 -9.02 -5.12
CA ALA A 77 4.40 -8.27 -3.91
C ALA A 77 4.12 -6.76 -4.08
N ALA A 78 4.48 -6.19 -5.23
CA ALA A 78 4.19 -4.79 -5.56
C ALA A 78 2.68 -4.51 -5.59
N TYR A 79 1.90 -5.37 -6.26
CA TYR A 79 0.43 -5.23 -6.30
C TYR A 79 -0.20 -5.40 -4.91
N LEU A 80 0.22 -6.39 -4.12
CA LEU A 80 -0.30 -6.58 -2.76
C LEU A 80 -0.01 -5.38 -1.85
N THR A 81 1.16 -4.75 -2.02
CA THR A 81 1.58 -3.56 -1.24
C THR A 81 0.71 -2.34 -1.53
N ILE A 82 0.39 -2.06 -2.80
CA ILE A 82 -0.40 -0.88 -3.16
C ILE A 82 -1.90 -1.01 -2.84
N LEU A 83 -2.40 -2.24 -2.64
CA LEU A 83 -3.80 -2.51 -2.38
C LEU A 83 -4.20 -2.20 -0.94
N ARG A 84 -3.96 -3.11 0.01
CA ARG A 84 -4.40 -2.91 1.40
C ARG A 84 -3.42 -2.09 2.23
N PRO A 85 -2.11 -2.39 2.25
CA PRO A 85 -1.18 -1.69 3.12
C PRO A 85 -1.15 -0.19 2.84
N LEU A 86 -0.98 0.19 1.58
CA LEU A 86 -0.90 1.60 1.20
C LEU A 86 -2.21 2.35 1.44
N THR A 87 -3.38 1.71 1.23
CA THR A 87 -4.69 2.31 1.54
C THR A 87 -4.85 2.61 3.03
N ILE A 88 -4.53 1.64 3.89
CA ILE A 88 -4.60 1.81 5.35
C ILE A 88 -3.59 2.85 5.82
N GLY A 89 -2.36 2.79 5.31
CA GLY A 89 -1.30 3.74 5.64
C GLY A 89 -1.67 5.19 5.30
N MET A 90 -2.22 5.43 4.11
CA MET A 90 -2.68 6.77 3.71
C MET A 90 -3.88 7.23 4.54
N GLY A 91 -4.81 6.33 4.89
CA GLY A 91 -5.92 6.66 5.78
C GLY A 91 -5.45 7.08 7.18
N LEU A 92 -4.46 6.38 7.73
CA LEU A 92 -3.84 6.73 9.02
C LEU A 92 -3.01 8.01 8.94
N PHE A 93 -2.33 8.24 7.81
CA PHE A 93 -1.58 9.47 7.57
C PHE A 93 -2.50 10.68 7.55
N LEU A 94 -3.59 10.65 6.77
CA LEU A 94 -4.52 11.79 6.66
C LEU A 94 -5.37 12.02 7.92
N LYS A 95 -5.50 11.01 8.79
CA LYS A 95 -6.43 11.04 9.93
C LYS A 95 -6.36 12.32 10.78
N PRO A 96 -5.19 12.81 11.23
CA PRO A 96 -5.13 14.00 12.10
C PRO A 96 -5.75 15.25 11.45
N TRP A 97 -5.52 15.42 10.15
CA TRP A 97 -6.05 16.53 9.37
C TRP A 97 -7.56 16.40 9.12
N LEU A 98 -8.04 15.18 8.89
CA LEU A 98 -9.48 14.91 8.75
C LEU A 98 -10.23 15.12 10.08
N ASP A 99 -9.63 14.74 11.20
CA ASP A 99 -10.16 14.96 12.55
C ASP A 99 -10.23 16.46 12.88
N GLU A 100 -9.22 17.25 12.51
CA GLU A 100 -9.21 18.71 12.67
C GLU A 100 -10.34 19.39 11.87
N LEU A 101 -10.54 19.00 10.61
CA LEU A 101 -11.67 19.49 9.81
C LEU A 101 -13.03 19.14 10.42
N ALA A 102 -13.17 17.93 10.97
CA ALA A 102 -14.42 17.49 11.60
C ALA A 102 -14.73 18.31 12.87
N ALA A 103 -13.70 18.60 13.66
CA ALA A 103 -13.82 19.45 14.84
C ALA A 103 -14.18 20.90 14.47
N ALA A 104 -13.59 21.45 13.41
CA ALA A 104 -13.87 22.80 12.93
C ALA A 104 -15.30 22.98 12.38
N ASN A 105 -15.90 21.91 11.86
CA ASN A 105 -17.25 21.93 11.27
C ASN A 105 -18.36 21.48 12.26
N GLY A 106 -18.14 21.62 13.57
CA GLY A 106 -19.18 21.39 14.58
C GLY A 106 -19.52 19.92 14.85
N GLY A 107 -18.57 18.99 14.62
CA GLY A 107 -18.78 17.56 14.87
C GLY A 107 -19.52 16.83 13.76
N ALA A 108 -19.90 17.53 12.68
CA ALA A 108 -20.10 16.86 11.40
C ALA A 108 -18.74 16.29 11.01
N HIS A 109 -18.61 14.96 10.98
CA HIS A 109 -17.46 14.31 10.37
C HIS A 109 -17.18 15.06 9.06
N ALA A 110 -15.96 15.53 8.80
CA ALA A 110 -15.64 16.23 7.56
C ALA A 110 -15.73 15.36 6.27
N GLY A 111 -16.45 14.23 6.36
CA GLY A 111 -16.97 13.40 5.30
C GLY A 111 -18.47 13.08 5.40
N SER A 112 -19.25 13.74 6.27
CA SER A 112 -20.71 13.52 6.40
C SER A 112 -21.52 14.59 5.65
N GLU A 113 -21.50 14.52 4.33
CA GLU A 113 -22.82 14.38 3.68
C GLU A 113 -23.29 12.98 4.10
N GLY A 114 -24.53 12.84 4.59
CA GLY A 114 -24.99 11.66 5.35
C GLY A 114 -24.63 10.29 4.74
N PRO A 115 -24.72 9.18 5.51
CA PRO A 115 -24.22 7.86 5.11
C PRO A 115 -24.94 7.31 3.87
N ILE A 116 -24.57 7.79 2.69
CA ILE A 116 -24.69 7.05 1.44
C ILE A 116 -23.45 6.16 1.44
N THR A 117 -23.59 4.99 2.06
CA THR A 117 -22.56 3.93 2.16
C THR A 117 -21.94 3.56 0.80
N GLY A 118 -22.58 3.95 -0.31
CA GLY A 118 -22.05 3.85 -1.68
C GLY A 118 -20.97 4.88 -2.06
N LEU A 119 -21.03 6.15 -1.61
CA LEU A 119 -20.05 7.18 -2.00
C LEU A 119 -18.70 7.03 -1.29
N THR A 120 -18.70 6.62 -0.03
CA THR A 120 -17.46 6.36 0.71
C THR A 120 -16.70 5.20 0.07
N ARG A 121 -17.41 4.12 -0.30
CA ARG A 121 -16.82 3.01 -1.05
C ARG A 121 -16.33 3.41 -2.44
N SER A 122 -17.06 4.26 -3.18
CA SER A 122 -16.63 4.67 -4.52
C SER A 122 -15.31 5.44 -4.51
N SER A 123 -15.10 6.32 -3.53
CA SER A 123 -13.83 7.04 -3.38
C SER A 123 -12.63 6.12 -3.08
N GLU A 124 -12.83 5.06 -2.29
CA GLU A 124 -11.82 4.03 -2.02
C GLU A 124 -11.50 3.22 -3.28
N TRP A 125 -12.53 2.82 -4.04
CA TRP A 125 -12.37 2.12 -5.32
C TRP A 125 -11.64 2.96 -6.36
N ILE A 126 -11.97 4.25 -6.49
CA ILE A 126 -11.27 5.18 -7.38
C ILE A 126 -9.79 5.23 -7.02
N GLY A 127 -9.46 5.39 -5.72
CA GLY A 127 -8.07 5.41 -5.28
C GLY A 127 -7.33 4.10 -5.57
N ASN A 128 -7.97 2.95 -5.38
CA ASN A 128 -7.38 1.65 -5.72
C ASN A 128 -7.11 1.53 -7.23
N LEU A 129 -8.05 1.97 -8.07
CA LEU A 129 -7.89 1.95 -9.52
C LEU A 129 -6.74 2.87 -9.98
N GLU A 130 -6.64 4.09 -9.44
CA GLU A 130 -5.53 4.99 -9.76
C GLU A 130 -4.17 4.35 -9.45
N ARG A 131 -4.03 3.73 -8.27
CA ARG A 131 -2.80 3.02 -7.89
C ARG A 131 -2.50 1.85 -8.80
N LEU A 132 -3.51 1.08 -9.17
CA LEU A 132 -3.38 -0.05 -10.10
C LEU A 132 -2.89 0.44 -11.47
N PHE A 133 -3.49 1.50 -12.01
CA PHE A 133 -3.07 2.06 -13.30
C PHE A 133 -1.66 2.61 -13.25
N VAL A 134 -1.29 3.35 -12.20
CA VAL A 134 0.05 3.89 -12.03
C VAL A 134 1.08 2.79 -11.91
N LEU A 135 0.86 1.79 -11.03
CA LEU A 135 1.79 0.67 -10.89
C LEU A 135 1.94 -0.11 -12.19
N THR A 136 0.83 -0.40 -12.89
CA THR A 136 0.86 -1.12 -14.17
C THR A 136 1.61 -0.33 -15.23
N ALA A 137 1.39 0.99 -15.33
CA ALA A 137 2.09 1.87 -16.26
C ALA A 137 3.59 1.91 -16.00
N VAL A 138 4.01 2.01 -14.73
CA VAL A 138 5.43 2.01 -14.36
C VAL A 138 6.08 0.66 -14.67
N LEU A 139 5.45 -0.46 -14.31
CA LEU A 139 5.96 -1.80 -14.63
C LEU A 139 6.03 -2.04 -16.15
N ALA A 140 5.07 -1.52 -16.90
CA ALA A 140 5.05 -1.60 -18.36
C ALA A 140 5.95 -0.57 -19.07
N GLN A 141 6.65 0.31 -18.32
CA GLN A 141 7.48 1.39 -18.87
C GLN A 141 6.69 2.38 -19.77
N ILE A 142 5.39 2.57 -19.49
CA ILE A 142 4.52 3.48 -20.24
C ILE A 142 4.40 4.80 -19.48
N GLU A 143 5.44 5.64 -19.59
CA GLU A 143 5.56 6.91 -18.85
C GLU A 143 4.41 7.89 -19.15
N TYR A 144 3.94 7.93 -20.41
CA TYR A 144 2.85 8.82 -20.83
C TYR A 144 1.53 8.52 -20.14
N LEU A 145 1.28 7.26 -19.75
CA LEU A 145 0.07 6.87 -19.03
C LEU A 145 0.07 7.43 -17.61
N VAL A 146 1.22 7.41 -16.93
CA VAL A 146 1.38 8.03 -15.60
C VAL A 146 1.19 9.55 -15.70
N ALA A 147 1.86 10.19 -16.67
CA ALA A 147 1.73 11.63 -16.89
C ALA A 147 0.29 12.03 -17.22
N GLY A 148 -0.39 11.28 -18.11
CA GLY A 148 -1.78 11.50 -18.47
C GLY A 148 -2.73 11.37 -17.28
N LEU A 149 -2.54 10.37 -16.41
CA LEU A 149 -3.33 10.21 -15.19
C LEU A 149 -3.17 11.39 -14.23
N LEU A 150 -1.93 11.87 -14.03
CA LEU A 150 -1.64 13.02 -13.18
C LEU A 150 -2.29 14.31 -13.74
N VAL A 151 -2.19 14.53 -15.05
CA VAL A 151 -2.81 15.68 -15.72
C VAL A 151 -4.33 15.62 -15.63
N ALA A 152 -4.95 14.48 -15.94
CA ALA A 152 -6.39 14.29 -15.86
C ALA A 152 -6.90 14.58 -14.43
N LYS A 153 -6.18 14.07 -13.42
CA LYS A 153 -6.49 14.30 -12.01
C LYS A 153 -6.40 15.77 -11.61
N ALA A 154 -5.36 16.46 -12.07
CA ALA A 154 -5.19 17.90 -11.83
C ALA A 154 -6.34 18.72 -12.44
N ILE A 155 -6.76 18.39 -13.67
CA ILE A 155 -7.90 19.05 -14.34
C ILE A 155 -9.21 18.81 -13.57
N MET A 156 -9.46 17.57 -13.14
CA MET A 156 -10.68 17.24 -12.38
C MET A 156 -10.76 17.95 -11.02
N ARG A 157 -9.61 18.25 -10.39
CA ARG A 157 -9.53 18.91 -9.07
C ARG A 157 -9.45 20.43 -9.14
N ALA A 158 -9.11 21.01 -10.30
CA ALA A 158 -9.00 22.46 -10.47
C ALA A 158 -10.24 23.24 -9.98
N PRO A 159 -11.49 22.83 -10.25
CA PRO A 159 -12.67 23.57 -9.79
C PRO A 159 -12.84 23.62 -8.26
N GLU A 160 -12.30 22.64 -7.53
CA GLU A 160 -12.43 22.54 -6.07
C GLU A 160 -11.52 23.54 -5.34
N LEU A 161 -10.39 23.92 -5.95
CA LEU A 161 -9.41 24.88 -5.39
C LEU A 161 -9.92 26.32 -5.33
N PHE A 162 -10.92 26.67 -6.15
CA PHE A 162 -11.45 28.02 -6.26
C PHE A 162 -12.69 28.28 -5.39
N ARG A 163 -13.21 27.27 -4.67
CA ARG A 163 -14.32 27.43 -3.71
C ARG A 163 -13.78 27.72 -2.31
N SER A 164 -13.95 28.95 -1.83
CA SER A 164 -13.39 29.45 -0.56
C SER A 164 -13.89 28.69 0.68
N GLU A 165 -15.15 28.24 0.68
CA GLU A 165 -15.79 27.60 1.84
C GLU A 165 -15.26 26.19 2.13
N GLN A 166 -14.67 25.51 1.13
CA GLN A 166 -14.21 24.11 1.24
C GLN A 166 -12.70 23.94 1.03
N ARG A 167 -11.94 25.03 1.02
CA ARG A 167 -10.53 25.04 0.59
C ARG A 167 -9.64 24.08 1.39
N ARG A 168 -9.77 24.04 2.71
CA ARG A 168 -9.01 23.10 3.57
C ARG A 168 -9.32 21.62 3.27
N ARG A 169 -10.57 21.31 2.91
CA ARG A 169 -10.98 19.94 2.52
C ARG A 169 -10.36 19.57 1.17
N ALA A 170 -10.37 20.49 0.20
CA ALA A 170 -9.74 20.30 -1.10
C ALA A 170 -8.23 20.05 -0.98
N ASP A 171 -7.53 20.83 -0.14
CA ASP A 171 -6.09 20.69 0.09
C ASP A 171 -5.73 19.30 0.64
N TYR A 172 -6.50 18.77 1.60
CA TYR A 172 -6.24 17.44 2.17
C TYR A 172 -6.58 16.29 1.21
N ILE A 173 -7.64 16.44 0.41
CA ILE A 173 -7.96 15.46 -0.64
C ILE A 173 -6.85 15.41 -1.68
N ILE A 174 -6.33 16.56 -2.10
CA ILE A 174 -5.20 16.63 -3.05
C ILE A 174 -3.95 16.01 -2.42
N LEU A 175 -3.63 16.33 -1.16
CA LEU A 175 -2.50 15.74 -0.45
C LEU A 175 -2.60 14.21 -0.36
N GLY A 176 -3.78 13.69 -0.01
CA GLY A 176 -4.01 12.24 0.08
C GLY A 176 -3.94 11.55 -1.27
N THR A 177 -4.57 12.12 -2.29
CA THR A 177 -4.65 11.49 -3.60
C THR A 177 -3.35 11.63 -4.41
N PHE A 178 -2.60 12.72 -4.25
CA PHE A 178 -1.26 12.89 -4.83
C PHE A 178 -0.22 12.03 -4.11
N GLY A 179 -0.21 12.06 -2.77
CA GLY A 179 0.68 11.22 -1.97
C GLY A 179 0.48 9.73 -2.23
N SER A 180 -0.77 9.29 -2.35
CA SER A 180 -1.08 7.89 -2.66
C SER A 180 -0.60 7.46 -4.05
N VAL A 181 -0.74 8.31 -5.06
CA VAL A 181 -0.25 8.02 -6.42
C VAL A 181 1.28 8.03 -6.45
N GLY A 182 1.91 8.99 -5.76
CA GLY A 182 3.37 9.07 -5.63
C GLY A 182 3.96 7.83 -4.95
N LEU A 183 3.34 7.31 -3.89
CA LEU A 183 3.78 6.07 -3.27
C LEU A 183 3.60 4.85 -4.17
N ALA A 184 2.51 4.76 -4.94
CA ALA A 184 2.32 3.67 -5.90
C ALA A 184 3.37 3.72 -7.04
N PHE A 185 3.71 4.93 -7.50
CA PHE A 185 4.81 5.16 -8.44
C PHE A 185 6.15 4.68 -7.87
N LEU A 186 6.48 5.06 -6.62
CA LEU A 186 7.71 4.63 -5.96
C LEU A 186 7.79 3.11 -5.80
N VAL A 187 6.70 2.44 -5.43
CA VAL A 187 6.63 0.97 -5.37
C VAL A 187 6.92 0.36 -6.75
N GLY A 188 6.36 0.92 -7.83
CA GLY A 188 6.65 0.47 -9.20
C GLY A 188 8.11 0.63 -9.61
N VAL A 189 8.74 1.76 -9.27
CA VAL A 189 10.16 2.00 -9.53
C VAL A 189 11.04 0.99 -8.78
N LEU A 190 10.75 0.75 -7.50
CA LEU A 190 11.47 -0.25 -6.70
C LEU A 190 11.29 -1.67 -7.24
N ALA A 191 10.09 -2.01 -7.72
CA ALA A 191 9.81 -3.28 -8.35
C ALA A 191 10.62 -3.46 -9.65
N ASN A 192 10.66 -2.44 -10.53
CA ASN A 192 11.48 -2.47 -11.73
C ASN A 192 12.98 -2.59 -11.41
N PHE A 193 13.45 -1.87 -10.40
CA PHE A 193 14.84 -2.00 -9.93
C PHE A 193 15.16 -3.43 -9.47
N ALA A 194 14.28 -4.03 -8.67
CA ALA A 194 14.42 -5.41 -8.23
C ALA A 194 14.39 -6.40 -9.41
N LEU A 195 13.49 -6.21 -10.38
CA LEU A 195 13.41 -7.02 -11.60
C LEU A 195 14.69 -6.90 -12.45
N GLY A 196 15.24 -5.69 -12.59
CA GLY A 196 16.50 -5.45 -13.30
C GLY A 196 17.67 -6.22 -12.69
N ALA A 197 17.75 -6.27 -11.36
CA ALA A 197 18.77 -7.04 -10.65
C ALA A 197 18.69 -8.56 -10.96
N TYR A 198 17.49 -9.12 -11.21
CA TYR A 198 17.33 -10.51 -11.63
C TYR A 198 17.67 -10.77 -13.10
N SER A 199 17.51 -9.77 -13.97
CA SER A 199 17.84 -9.92 -15.40
C SER A 199 19.34 -9.81 -15.69
N GLY A 200 20.13 -9.30 -14.76
CA GLY A 200 21.59 -9.14 -14.87
C GLY A 200 22.43 -10.23 -14.21
N SER A 201 21.81 -11.25 -13.61
CA SER A 201 22.45 -12.42 -12.97
C SER A 201 22.21 -13.70 -13.78
#